data_AF-A0A947K4S2-F1
#
_entry.id   AF-A0A947K4S2-F1
#
_cell.length_a   1.000
_cell.length_b   1.000
_cell.length_c   1.000
_cell.angle_alpha   90.00
_cell.angle_beta   90.00
_cell.angle_gamma   90.00
#
_symmetry.space_group_name_H-M   'P 1'
#
loop_
_entity.id
_entity.type
_entity.pdbx_description
1 polymer ?
#
loop_
_entity_poly.entity_id
_entity_poly.type
_entity_poly.pdbx_seq_one_letter_code
_entity_poly.pdbx_strand_id
1 'polypeptide(L)'
;MKTETKQHIQTLVIDRGPIGPSDIARALRISTQMVHRHLKSLLAAGTIKKLGTPPKVLYRAVDLTQSTILPKLNQESIDYINSHYLFVKADGQILAGLD
;
A
#
# COMPACT_ATOMS: atom_id res chain seq x y z
N MET A 1 -8.08 -26.29 14.33
CA MET A 1 -6.72 -25.96 13.85
C MET A 1 -6.64 -25.18 12.52
N LYS A 2 -7.74 -24.71 11.90
CA LYS A 2 -7.69 -23.98 10.60
C LYS A 2 -7.46 -22.45 10.72
N THR A 3 -7.58 -21.89 11.92
CA THR A 3 -7.60 -20.44 12.19
C THR A 3 -6.22 -19.84 12.46
N GLU A 4 -5.37 -20.53 13.22
CA GLU A 4 -4.04 -20.03 13.64
C GLU A 4 -3.13 -19.68 12.45
N THR A 5 -3.08 -20.54 11.43
CA THR A 5 -2.22 -20.30 10.25
C THR A 5 -2.65 -19.06 9.45
N LYS A 6 -3.97 -18.79 9.38
CA LYS A 6 -4.49 -17.60 8.69
C LYS A 6 -4.06 -16.33 9.44
N GLN A 7 -4.16 -16.33 10.76
CA GLN A 7 -3.73 -15.22 11.61
C GLN A 7 -2.22 -14.98 11.48
N HIS A 8 -1.40 -16.04 11.53
CA HIS A 8 0.05 -15.90 11.35
C HIS A 8 0.43 -15.33 9.98
N ILE A 9 -0.25 -15.72 8.90
CA ILE A 9 -0.02 -15.12 7.57
C ILE A 9 -0.38 -13.64 7.60
N GLN A 10 -1.50 -13.28 8.23
CA GLN A 10 -1.94 -11.89 8.31
C GLN A 10 -0.93 -11.03 9.10
N THR A 11 -0.51 -11.48 10.29
CA THR A 11 0.52 -10.80 11.09
C THR A 11 1.81 -10.62 10.30
N LEU A 12 2.27 -11.67 9.61
CA LEU A 12 3.49 -11.61 8.81
C LEU A 12 3.43 -10.56 7.68
N VAL A 13 2.27 -10.44 7.01
CA VAL A 13 2.05 -9.47 5.91
C VAL A 13 1.94 -8.04 6.45
N ILE A 14 1.47 -7.87 7.69
CA ILE A 14 1.45 -6.57 8.38
C ILE A 14 2.87 -6.15 8.77
N ASP A 15 3.61 -7.04 9.43
CA ASP A 15 4.93 -6.69 10.02
C ASP A 15 6.03 -6.49 8.97
N ARG A 16 6.05 -7.32 7.91
CA ARG A 16 7.12 -7.28 6.88
C ARG A 16 6.78 -6.39 5.69
N GLY A 17 5.54 -5.93 5.57
CA GLY A 17 5.07 -5.22 4.39
C GLY A 17 4.90 -6.14 3.17
N PRO A 18 5.09 -5.63 1.93
CA PRO A 18 4.85 -6.39 0.70
C PRO A 18 5.67 -7.68 0.62
N ILE A 19 5.00 -8.84 0.66
CA ILE A 19 5.65 -10.16 0.68
C ILE A 19 5.04 -11.14 -0.34
N GLY A 20 5.87 -12.00 -0.92
CA GLY A 20 5.44 -12.99 -1.92
C GLY A 20 5.00 -14.34 -1.33
N PRO A 21 4.21 -15.16 -2.06
CA PRO A 21 3.75 -16.47 -1.59
C PRO A 21 4.86 -17.45 -1.19
N SER A 22 5.96 -17.47 -1.95
CA SER A 22 7.13 -18.32 -1.67
C SER A 22 7.82 -17.94 -0.36
N ASP A 23 7.87 -16.65 -0.07
CA ASP A 23 8.52 -16.15 1.15
C ASP A 23 7.65 -16.39 2.38
N ILE A 24 6.32 -16.28 2.24
CA ILE A 24 5.37 -16.68 3.29
C ILE A 24 5.51 -18.19 3.57
N ALA A 25 5.54 -19.03 2.54
CA ALA A 25 5.68 -20.48 2.68
C ALA A 25 6.98 -20.84 3.43
N ARG A 26 8.09 -20.19 3.06
CA ARG A 26 9.39 -20.37 3.70
C ARG A 26 9.41 -19.91 5.15
N ALA A 27 8.83 -18.73 5.43
CA ALA A 27 8.82 -18.15 6.76
C ALA A 27 7.98 -18.97 7.75
N LEU A 28 6.83 -19.48 7.31
CA LEU A 28 5.91 -20.24 8.15
C LEU A 28 6.14 -21.76 8.08
N ARG A 29 7.06 -22.22 7.24
CA ARG A 29 7.33 -23.65 6.96
C ARG A 29 6.07 -24.44 6.62
N ILE A 30 5.20 -23.84 5.81
CA ILE A 30 3.96 -24.46 5.33
C ILE A 30 3.99 -24.62 3.82
N SER A 31 3.14 -25.50 3.29
CA SER A 31 3.08 -25.74 1.85
C SER A 31 2.57 -24.53 1.07
N THR A 32 3.09 -24.33 -0.14
CA THR A 32 2.66 -23.24 -1.02
C THR A 32 1.17 -23.33 -1.36
N GLN A 33 0.60 -24.54 -1.47
CA GLN A 33 -0.84 -24.70 -1.70
C GLN A 33 -1.66 -24.19 -0.50
N MET A 34 -1.17 -24.40 0.72
CA MET A 34 -1.80 -23.88 1.93
C MET A 34 -1.76 -22.34 1.95
N VAL A 35 -0.62 -21.74 1.62
CA VAL A 35 -0.48 -20.28 1.50
C VAL A 35 -1.49 -19.72 0.51
N HIS A 36 -1.57 -20.26 -0.71
CA HIS A 36 -2.53 -19.77 -1.71
C HIS A 36 -3.98 -19.86 -1.24
N ARG A 37 -4.36 -20.93 -0.55
CA ARG A 37 -5.71 -21.08 0.03
C ARG A 37 -6.01 -19.99 1.05
N HIS A 38 -5.09 -19.71 1.96
CA HIS A 38 -5.28 -18.66 2.97
C HIS A 38 -5.24 -17.26 2.37
N LEU A 39 -4.33 -16.98 1.42
CA LEU A 39 -4.27 -15.72 0.69
C LEU A 39 -5.57 -15.44 -0.07
N LYS A 40 -6.17 -16.46 -0.72
CA LYS A 40 -7.47 -16.31 -1.38
C LYS A 40 -8.55 -15.89 -0.39
N SER A 41 -8.59 -16.48 0.81
CA SER A 41 -9.53 -16.10 1.86
C SER A 41 -9.28 -14.69 2.41
N LEU A 42 -8.02 -14.30 2.59
CA LEU A 42 -7.64 -12.97 3.10
C LEU A 42 -7.92 -11.86 2.08
N LEU A 43 -7.71 -12.13 0.79
CA LEU A 43 -8.10 -11.25 -0.31
C LEU A 43 -9.61 -11.08 -0.37
N ALA A 44 -10.37 -12.18 -0.29
CA ALA A 44 -11.83 -12.14 -0.30
C ALA A 44 -12.40 -11.37 0.91
N ALA A 45 -11.71 -11.41 2.05
CA ALA A 45 -12.05 -10.65 3.24
C ALA A 45 -11.61 -9.18 3.19
N GLY A 46 -10.92 -8.73 2.13
CA GLY A 46 -10.43 -7.34 2.00
C GLY A 46 -9.31 -6.95 2.97
N THR A 47 -8.78 -7.88 3.75
CA THR A 47 -7.72 -7.62 4.76
C THR A 47 -6.34 -7.39 4.15
N ILE A 48 -6.10 -7.95 2.96
CA ILE A 48 -4.85 -7.78 2.20
C ILE A 48 -5.18 -7.45 0.75
N LYS A 49 -4.24 -6.80 0.07
CA LYS A 49 -4.31 -6.48 -1.37
C LYS A 49 -3.16 -7.15 -2.13
N LYS A 50 -3.47 -7.55 -3.37
CA LYS A 50 -2.50 -8.09 -4.32
C LYS A 50 -1.83 -6.94 -5.08
N LEU A 51 -0.51 -6.98 -5.17
CA LEU A 51 0.32 -6.03 -5.90
C LEU A 51 1.08 -6.76 -7.01
N GLY A 52 1.03 -6.20 -8.22
CA GLY A 52 1.72 -6.73 -9.39
C GLY A 52 1.00 -7.89 -10.10
N THR A 53 1.63 -8.33 -11.19
CA THR A 53 1.15 -9.40 -12.07
C THR A 53 2.08 -10.62 -11.97
N PRO A 54 1.59 -11.83 -12.33
CA PRO A 54 2.46 -12.99 -12.46
C PRO A 54 3.66 -12.69 -13.39
N PRO A 55 4.86 -13.21 -13.09
CA PRO A 55 5.18 -14.17 -12.03
C PRO A 55 5.46 -13.52 -10.66
N LYS A 56 5.68 -12.21 -10.61
CA LYS A 56 6.14 -11.50 -9.39
C LYS A 56 4.99 -10.78 -8.71
N VAL A 57 4.23 -11.55 -7.92
CA VAL A 57 3.10 -11.05 -7.13
C VAL A 57 3.51 -10.87 -5.68
N LEU A 58 3.18 -9.71 -5.11
CA LEU A 58 3.34 -9.40 -3.70
C LEU A 58 1.98 -9.15 -3.04
N TYR A 59 1.91 -9.35 -1.74
CA TYR A 59 0.72 -9.11 -0.92
C TYR A 59 1.08 -8.12 0.18
N ARG A 60 0.21 -7.13 0.40
CA ARG A 60 0.36 -6.13 1.46
C ARG A 60 -0.95 -6.04 2.25
N ALA A 61 -0.87 -5.73 3.54
CA ALA A 61 -2.03 -5.39 4.33
C ALA A 61 -2.79 -4.19 3.73
N VAL A 62 -4.12 -4.19 3.86
CA VAL A 62 -4.92 -2.99 3.60
C VAL A 62 -4.86 -2.15 4.86
N ASP A 63 -4.06 -1.07 4.82
CA ASP A 63 -4.03 -0.09 5.89
C ASP A 63 -5.38 0.65 5.92
N LEU A 64 -6.28 0.24 6.81
CA LEU A 64 -7.52 0.97 7.08
C LEU A 64 -7.24 2.33 7.75
N THR A 65 -6.03 2.54 8.27
CA THR A 65 -5.59 3.72 9.02
C THR A 65 -4.62 4.63 8.27
N GLN A 66 -4.04 4.20 7.15
CA GLN A 66 -3.31 5.12 6.28
C GLN A 66 -4.30 5.79 5.34
N SER A 67 -5.11 6.71 5.87
CA SER A 67 -5.35 7.92 5.09
C SER A 67 -3.97 8.41 4.70
N THR A 68 -3.67 8.52 3.41
CA THR A 68 -2.45 9.18 2.95
C THR A 68 -2.39 10.52 3.66
N ILE A 69 -1.61 10.62 4.75
CA ILE A 69 -1.32 11.90 5.37
C ILE A 69 -0.38 12.52 4.36
N LEU A 70 -0.96 13.15 3.34
CA LEU A 70 -0.20 14.01 2.44
C LEU A 70 0.54 14.97 3.38
N PRO A 71 1.87 15.09 3.26
CA PRO A 71 2.59 16.06 4.05
C PRO A 71 1.94 17.42 3.76
N LYS A 72 1.28 17.98 4.79
CA LYS A 72 0.66 19.29 4.68
C LYS A 72 1.81 20.27 4.51
N LEU A 73 1.83 21.02 3.40
CA LEU A 73 2.83 22.06 3.23
C LEU A 73 2.75 23.02 4.42
N ASN A 74 3.91 23.38 4.96
CA ASN A 74 3.98 24.45 5.95
C ASN A 74 3.63 25.79 5.27
N GLN A 75 3.17 26.75 6.06
CA GLN A 75 2.77 28.06 5.53
C GLN A 75 3.92 28.77 4.80
N GLU A 76 5.14 28.63 5.31
CA GLU A 76 6.35 29.19 4.70
C GLU A 76 6.60 28.68 3.28
N SER A 77 6.41 27.38 3.01
CA SER A 77 6.54 26.86 1.63
C SER A 77 5.42 27.37 0.73
N ILE A 78 4.20 27.54 1.25
CA ILE A 78 3.08 28.08 0.48
C ILE A 78 3.38 29.53 0.07
N ASP A 79 3.86 30.34 1.02
CA ASP A 79 4.18 31.74 0.78
C ASP A 79 5.37 31.89 -0.19
N TYR A 80 6.38 31.03 -0.06
CA TYR A 80 7.50 30.98 -1.00
C TYR A 80 7.06 30.60 -2.42
N ILE A 81 6.19 29.60 -2.57
CA ILE A 81 5.69 29.15 -3.87
C ILE A 81 4.84 30.25 -4.51
N ASN A 82 3.95 30.89 -3.76
CA ASN A 82 3.12 31.98 -4.25
C ASN A 82 3.93 33.21 -4.69
N SER A 83 5.08 33.47 -4.05
CA SER A 83 5.92 34.64 -4.37
C SER A 83 6.91 34.40 -5.51
N HIS A 84 7.31 33.14 -5.77
CA HIS A 84 8.38 32.83 -6.71
C HIS A 84 7.95 32.03 -7.94
N TYR A 85 6.72 31.50 -7.97
CA TYR A 85 6.25 30.66 -9.06
C TYR A 85 4.90 31.14 -9.61
N LEU A 86 4.72 30.95 -10.91
CA LEU A 86 3.49 31.24 -11.63
C LEU A 86 2.90 29.93 -12.17
N PHE A 87 1.60 29.75 -11.96
CA PHE A 87 0.82 28.69 -12.57
C PHE A 87 0.16 29.21 -13.83
N VAL A 88 0.50 28.62 -14.98
CA VAL A 88 -0.11 28.96 -16.26
C VAL A 88 -1.12 27.89 -16.62
N LYS A 89 -2.40 28.25 -16.62
CA LYS A 89 -3.49 27.37 -17.04
C LYS A 89 -3.49 27.20 -18.55
N ALA A 90 -4.06 26.09 -19.02
CA ALA A 90 -4.12 25.75 -20.45
C ALA A 90 -4.94 26.76 -21.28
N ASP A 91 -5.80 27.55 -20.63
CA ASP A 91 -6.57 28.65 -21.22
C ASP A 91 -5.78 29.99 -21.26
N GLY A 92 -4.51 29.98 -20.82
CA GLY A 92 -3.64 31.15 -20.82
C GLY A 92 -3.76 32.04 -19.59
N GLN A 93 -4.58 31.68 -18.58
CA GLN A 93 -4.63 32.42 -17.33
C GLN A 93 -3.36 32.19 -16.50
N ILE A 94 -2.79 33.27 -15.98
CA ILE A 94 -1.61 33.24 -15.11
C ILE A 94 -2.06 33.51 -13.68
N LEU A 95 -1.79 32.56 -12.79
CA LEU A 95 -2.06 32.65 -11.35
C LEU A 95 -0.74 32.56 -10.58
N ALA A 96 -0.71 33.13 -9.38
CA ALA A 96 0.43 32.96 -8.47
C ALA A 96 0.34 31.60 -7.77
N GLY A 97 1.45 30.86 -7.72
CA GLY A 97 1.58 29.67 -6.87
C GLY A 97 1.09 28.34 -7.45
N LEU A 98 0.34 27.57 -6.65
CA LEU A 98 -0.24 26.25 -6.96
C LEU A 98 -1.78 26.35 -6.99
N ASP A 99 -2.43 25.73 -7.97
CA ASP A 99 -3.90 25.54 -8.03
C ASP A 99 -4.34 24.32 -7.20
#